data_AF-A0AB37SKG4-F1
#
_entry.id   AF-A0AB37SKG4-F1
#
_cell.length_a   1.000
_cell.length_b   1.000
_cell.length_c   1.000
_cell.angle_alpha   90.00
_cell.angle_beta   90.00
_cell.angle_gamma   90.00
#
_symmetry.space_group_name_H-M   'P 1'
#
loop_
_entity.id
_entity.type
_entity.pdbx_description
1 polymer ?
#
loop_
_entity_poly.entity_id
_entity_poly.type
_entity_poly.pdbx_seq_one_letter_code
_entity_poly.pdbx_strand_id
1 'polypeptide(L)'
;MTREFLVIFQYHEPEPRQLFERGVVEDYESTTGVFIAANSADDALIWCEAIAQEVLWRCNDDRSLDWKHLGYLRWIESDPDTSSWSHCLDFFQHVRVGEMPNFDAMGTDAYARWQKR
;
A
#
# COMPACT_ATOMS: atom_id res chain seq x y z
N MET A 1 -1.60 14.50 -19.84
CA MET A 1 -0.16 14.26 -19.61
C MET A 1 -0.06 13.34 -18.41
N THR A 2 0.66 12.23 -18.55
CA THR A 2 0.85 11.27 -17.45
C THR A 2 1.86 11.83 -16.45
N ARG A 3 1.56 11.68 -15.15
CA ARG A 3 2.41 12.08 -14.02
C ARG A 3 2.53 10.90 -13.06
N GLU A 4 3.60 10.86 -12.30
CA GLU A 4 3.81 9.86 -11.27
C GLU A 4 3.33 10.40 -9.92
N PHE A 5 2.61 9.56 -9.17
CA PHE A 5 2.08 9.88 -7.84
C PHE A 5 2.56 8.81 -6.86
N LEU A 6 3.13 9.21 -5.73
CA LEU A 6 3.31 8.29 -4.61
C LEU A 6 1.96 8.13 -3.91
N VAL A 7 1.39 6.93 -3.98
CA VAL A 7 0.18 6.59 -3.24
C VAL A 7 0.54 5.68 -2.08
N ILE A 8 0.12 6.06 -0.89
CA ILE A 8 0.27 5.27 0.33
C ILE A 8 -1.08 4.66 0.65
N PHE A 9 -1.05 3.42 1.12
CA PHE A 9 -2.22 2.76 1.65
C PHE A 9 -1.91 1.96 2.92
N GLN A 10 -2.92 1.90 3.79
CA GLN A 10 -2.88 1.12 5.00
C GLN A 10 -4.22 0.48 5.32
N TYR A 11 -4.18 -0.68 5.95
CA TYR A 11 -5.35 -1.44 6.37
C TYR A 11 -5.03 -2.34 7.56
N HIS A 12 -6.08 -2.81 8.25
CA HIS A 12 -5.95 -3.85 9.26
C HIS A 12 -6.05 -5.23 8.62
N GLU A 13 -5.29 -6.19 9.13
CA GLU A 13 -5.54 -7.59 8.80
C GLU A 13 -6.84 -8.09 9.49
N PRO A 14 -7.50 -9.15 8.98
CA PRO A 14 -8.82 -9.58 9.46
C PRO A 14 -8.90 -9.90 10.97
N GLU A 15 -7.88 -10.55 11.53
CA GLU A 15 -7.82 -10.86 12.97
C GLU A 15 -7.59 -9.58 13.81
N PRO A 16 -6.57 -8.76 13.53
CA PRO A 16 -6.34 -7.51 14.26
C PRO A 16 -7.47 -6.49 14.16
N ARG A 17 -8.24 -6.46 13.06
CA ARG A 17 -9.41 -5.58 12.93
C ARG A 17 -10.41 -5.77 14.08
N GLN A 18 -10.64 -7.01 14.50
CA GLN A 18 -11.55 -7.32 15.61
C GLN A 18 -11.00 -6.85 16.96
N LEU A 19 -9.68 -6.81 17.12
CA LEU A 19 -9.01 -6.29 18.30
C LEU A 19 -9.02 -4.77 18.32
N PHE A 20 -8.81 -4.13 17.17
CA PHE A 20 -8.92 -2.68 16.99
C PHE A 20 -10.33 -2.16 17.31
N GLU A 21 -11.37 -2.82 16.79
CA GLU A 21 -12.77 -2.44 17.08
C GLU A 21 -13.13 -2.58 18.57
N ARG A 22 -12.39 -3.40 19.32
CA ARG A 22 -12.52 -3.56 20.78
C ARG A 22 -11.62 -2.61 21.57
N GLY A 23 -10.82 -1.77 20.90
CA GLY A 23 -9.86 -0.85 21.52
C GLY A 23 -8.67 -1.53 22.17
N VAL A 24 -8.33 -2.76 21.74
CA VAL A 24 -7.19 -3.53 22.28
C VAL A 24 -5.88 -3.17 21.57
N VAL A 25 -5.96 -2.77 20.30
CA VAL A 25 -4.84 -2.31 19.46
C VAL A 25 -5.25 -0.97 18.84
N GLU A 26 -4.30 -0.06 18.65
CA GLU A 26 -4.53 1.28 18.10
C GLU A 26 -3.82 1.53 16.75
N ASP A 27 -2.91 0.64 16.35
CA ASP A 27 -2.09 0.80 15.13
C ASP A 27 -2.65 0.03 13.93
N TYR A 28 -2.37 0.53 12.73
CA TYR A 28 -2.56 -0.21 11.49
C TYR A 28 -1.36 -1.13 11.25
N GLU A 29 -1.62 -2.40 10.94
CA GLU A 29 -0.57 -3.42 10.86
C GLU A 29 0.07 -3.53 9.47
N SER A 30 -0.66 -3.15 8.42
CA SER A 30 -0.21 -3.28 7.04
C SER A 30 -0.22 -1.92 6.35
N THR A 31 0.96 -1.33 6.17
CA THR A 31 1.16 -0.04 5.47
C THR A 31 2.26 -0.16 4.42
N THR A 32 2.01 0.35 3.21
CA THR A 32 3.03 0.43 2.15
C THR A 32 2.72 1.52 1.12
N GLY A 33 3.65 1.75 0.20
CA GLY A 33 3.57 2.76 -0.86
C GLY A 33 3.90 2.21 -2.24
N VAL A 34 3.32 2.83 -3.27
CA VAL A 34 3.59 2.52 -4.68
C VAL A 34 3.58 3.83 -5.49
N PHE A 35 4.57 4.00 -6.35
CA PHE A 35 4.58 5.06 -7.36
C PHE A 35 3.73 4.64 -8.55
N ILE A 36 2.73 5.45 -8.90
CA ILE A 36 1.77 5.16 -9.97
C ILE A 36 1.80 6.28 -11.01
N ALA A 37 2.23 5.94 -12.23
CA ALA A 37 2.07 6.75 -13.41
C ALA A 37 0.60 6.76 -13.87
N ALA A 38 -0.06 7.92 -13.77
CA ALA A 38 -1.47 8.12 -14.06
C ALA A 38 -1.76 9.46 -14.77
N ASN A 39 -2.93 9.59 -15.38
CA ASN A 39 -3.36 10.85 -16.01
C ASN A 39 -3.88 11.87 -14.99
N SER A 40 -4.30 11.41 -13.82
CA SER A 40 -4.80 12.22 -12.73
C SER A 40 -4.51 11.57 -11.38
N ALA A 41 -4.59 12.37 -10.31
CA ALA A 41 -4.53 11.90 -8.93
C ALA A 41 -5.64 10.87 -8.63
N ASP A 42 -6.85 11.12 -9.12
CA ASP A 42 -7.99 10.21 -8.93
C ASP A 42 -7.75 8.86 -9.59
N ASP A 43 -7.19 8.83 -10.80
CA ASP A 43 -6.84 7.58 -11.48
C ASP A 43 -5.78 6.78 -10.70
N ALA A 44 -4.77 7.47 -10.15
CA ALA A 44 -3.74 6.84 -9.32
C ALA A 44 -4.34 6.25 -8.04
N LEU A 45 -5.21 7.01 -7.37
CA LEU A 45 -5.92 6.54 -6.19
C LEU A 45 -6.78 5.32 -6.54
N ILE A 46 -7.60 5.37 -7.59
CA ILE A 46 -8.47 4.25 -8.00
C ILE A 46 -7.62 3.01 -8.29
N TRP A 47 -6.48 3.17 -8.98
CA TRP A 47 -5.60 2.03 -9.24
C TRP A 47 -4.96 1.47 -7.96
N CYS A 48 -4.62 2.34 -7.01
CA CYS A 48 -4.12 1.92 -5.70
C CYS A 48 -5.12 1.02 -4.95
N GLU A 49 -6.44 1.21 -5.10
CA GLU A 49 -7.43 0.30 -4.52
C GLU A 49 -7.32 -1.13 -5.10
N ALA A 50 -7.08 -1.24 -6.40
CA ALA A 50 -6.91 -2.54 -7.05
C ALA A 50 -5.63 -3.23 -6.58
N ILE A 51 -4.55 -2.47 -6.40
CA ILE A 51 -3.29 -2.97 -5.84
C ILE A 51 -3.50 -3.43 -4.40
N ALA A 52 -4.13 -2.62 -3.55
CA ALA A 52 -4.38 -2.94 -2.15
C ALA A 52 -5.23 -4.21 -1.99
N GLN A 53 -6.27 -4.38 -2.81
CA GLN A 53 -7.07 -5.61 -2.83
C GLN A 53 -6.22 -6.85 -3.12
N GLU A 54 -5.33 -6.77 -4.11
CA GLU A 54 -4.46 -7.89 -4.49
C GLU A 54 -3.39 -8.16 -3.43
N VAL A 55 -2.84 -7.13 -2.77
CA VAL A 55 -1.95 -7.28 -1.61
C VAL A 55 -2.65 -8.04 -0.49
N LEU A 56 -3.85 -7.58 -0.09
CA LEU A 56 -4.63 -8.20 0.97
C LEU A 56 -4.87 -9.70 0.71
N TRP A 57 -5.32 -10.02 -0.51
CA TRP A 57 -5.56 -11.41 -0.92
C TRP A 57 -4.30 -12.27 -0.87
N ARG A 58 -3.15 -11.74 -1.29
CA ARG A 58 -1.89 -12.48 -1.28
C ARG A 58 -1.32 -12.68 0.12
N CYS A 59 -1.42 -11.67 0.98
CA CYS A 59 -0.93 -11.74 2.35
C CYS A 59 -1.72 -12.75 3.20
N ASN A 60 -3.00 -12.94 2.90
CA ASN A 60 -3.90 -13.80 3.68
C ASN A 60 -4.22 -15.14 3.01
N ASP A 61 -3.82 -15.35 1.75
CA ASP A 61 -4.24 -16.47 0.91
C ASP A 61 -5.78 -16.67 0.88
N ASP A 62 -6.53 -15.56 0.93
CA ASP A 62 -7.99 -15.56 1.01
C ASP A 62 -8.57 -14.53 0.04
N ARG A 63 -9.16 -15.02 -1.06
CA ARG A 63 -9.80 -14.21 -2.11
C ARG A 63 -11.20 -13.69 -1.73
N SER A 64 -11.75 -14.12 -0.59
CA SER A 64 -13.05 -13.66 -0.09
C SER A 64 -12.98 -12.34 0.67
N LEU A 65 -11.77 -11.92 1.07
CA LEU A 65 -11.56 -10.66 1.78
C LEU A 65 -11.82 -9.45 0.88
N ASP A 66 -12.45 -8.43 1.43
CA ASP A 66 -12.65 -7.14 0.79
C ASP A 66 -11.96 -6.07 1.63
N TRP A 67 -10.99 -5.39 1.03
CA TRP A 67 -10.19 -4.37 1.71
C TRP A 67 -11.05 -3.21 2.23
N LYS A 68 -12.19 -2.91 1.60
CA LYS A 68 -13.08 -1.82 2.01
C LYS A 68 -13.68 -2.01 3.39
N HIS A 69 -13.77 -3.26 3.84
CA HIS A 69 -14.34 -3.61 5.15
C HIS A 69 -13.29 -3.64 6.28
N LEU A 70 -12.01 -3.43 5.97
CA LEU A 70 -10.90 -3.60 6.93
C LEU A 70 -10.29 -2.27 7.42
N GLY A 71 -11.05 -1.17 7.34
CA GLY A 71 -10.61 0.13 7.88
C GLY A 71 -9.53 0.80 7.04
N TYR A 72 -9.65 0.73 5.72
CA TYR A 72 -8.61 1.21 4.81
C TYR A 72 -8.49 2.74 4.72
N LEU A 73 -7.26 3.22 4.65
CA LEU A 73 -6.91 4.60 4.30
C LEU A 73 -5.96 4.61 3.11
N ARG A 74 -6.21 5.51 2.15
CA ARG A 74 -5.30 5.84 1.04
C ARG A 74 -5.17 7.34 0.87
N TRP A 75 -3.98 7.78 0.49
CA TRP A 75 -3.74 9.16 0.12
C TRP A 75 -2.56 9.27 -0.85
N ILE A 76 -2.50 10.40 -1.55
CA ILE A 76 -1.31 10.80 -2.30
C ILE A 76 -0.39 11.51 -1.33
N GLU A 77 0.84 11.01 -1.23
CA GLU A 77 1.89 11.72 -0.51
C GLU A 77 2.35 12.90 -1.38
N SER A 78 2.10 14.12 -0.90
CA SER A 78 2.31 15.34 -1.69
C SER A 78 3.78 15.73 -1.72
N ASP A 79 4.52 15.43 -0.65
CA ASP A 79 5.92 15.82 -0.50
C ASP A 79 6.80 14.62 -0.06
N PRO A 80 6.98 13.60 -0.93
CA PRO A 80 7.67 12.34 -0.57
C PRO A 80 9.03 12.54 0.08
N ASP A 81 9.83 13.46 -0.44
CA ASP A 81 11.21 13.72 0.00
C ASP A 81 11.31 14.27 1.42
N THR A 82 10.24 14.88 1.93
CA THR A 82 10.19 15.44 3.30
C THR A 82 9.24 14.70 4.23
N SER A 83 8.53 13.70 3.70
CA SER A 83 7.59 12.87 4.46
C SER A 83 8.33 11.85 5.34
N SER A 84 7.58 11.17 6.20
CA SER A 84 8.08 10.00 6.94
C SER A 84 8.52 8.86 6.02
N TRP A 85 8.11 8.86 4.74
CA TRP A 85 8.48 7.85 3.74
C TRP A 85 9.80 8.14 3.01
N SER A 86 10.37 9.33 3.21
CA SER A 86 11.61 9.76 2.55
C SER A 86 12.76 8.76 2.64
N HIS A 87 12.81 7.99 3.73
CA HIS A 87 13.85 7.00 3.99
C HIS A 87 13.72 5.70 3.18
N CYS A 88 12.62 5.46 2.45
CA CYS A 88 12.37 4.23 1.71
C CYS A 88 11.75 4.43 0.32
N LEU A 89 11.86 5.63 -0.26
CA LEU A 89 11.29 5.94 -1.56
C LEU A 89 11.82 5.03 -2.68
N ASP A 90 13.11 4.70 -2.67
CA ASP A 90 13.76 3.84 -3.67
C ASP A 90 13.42 2.34 -3.51
N PHE A 91 12.75 1.97 -2.41
CA PHE A 91 12.21 0.63 -2.24
C PHE A 91 10.87 0.45 -2.96
N PHE A 92 10.06 1.51 -3.03
CA PHE A 92 8.71 1.41 -3.58
C PHE A 92 8.71 1.04 -5.06
N GLN A 93 7.73 0.24 -5.44
CA GLN A 93 7.57 -0.16 -6.83
C GLN A 93 7.01 0.99 -7.66
N HIS A 94 7.46 1.09 -8.91
CA HIS A 94 6.97 2.04 -9.89
C HIS A 94 6.15 1.30 -10.93
N VAL A 95 4.88 1.67 -11.07
CA VAL A 95 3.94 1.06 -12.02
C VAL A 95 3.14 2.14 -12.74
N ARG A 96 2.35 1.75 -13.73
CA ARG A 96 1.34 2.60 -14.37
C ARG A 96 -0.06 2.08 -14.08
N VAL A 97 -1.07 2.91 -14.29
CA VAL A 97 -2.47 2.46 -14.22
C VAL A 97 -2.68 1.26 -15.15
N GLY A 98 -3.25 0.18 -14.61
CA GLY A 98 -3.44 -1.10 -15.30
C GLY A 98 -2.30 -2.13 -15.10
N GLU A 99 -1.20 -1.75 -14.45
CA GLU A 99 -0.06 -2.62 -14.16
C GLU A 99 0.02 -2.93 -12.65
N MET A 100 0.10 -4.22 -12.32
CA MET A 100 0.30 -4.68 -10.95
C MET A 100 1.79 -4.59 -10.58
N PRO A 101 2.13 -4.19 -9.34
CA PRO A 101 3.51 -4.20 -8.90
C PRO A 101 4.03 -5.63 -8.72
N ASN A 102 5.35 -5.76 -8.63
CA ASN A 102 5.97 -7.03 -8.24
C ASN A 102 5.81 -7.21 -6.72
N PHE A 103 4.78 -7.94 -6.31
CA PHE A 103 4.48 -8.19 -4.89
C PHE A 103 5.63 -8.89 -4.14
N ASP A 104 6.41 -9.75 -4.80
CA ASP A 104 7.57 -10.42 -4.18
C ASP A 104 8.70 -9.44 -3.84
N ALA A 105 8.70 -8.25 -4.47
CA ALA A 105 9.63 -7.17 -4.22
C ALA A 105 9.12 -6.13 -3.20
N MET A 106 7.89 -6.27 -2.70
CA MET A 106 7.27 -5.33 -1.76
C MET A 106 7.18 -5.85 -0.33
N GLY A 107 7.24 -7.17 -0.14
CA GLY A 107 7.03 -7.79 1.17
C GLY A 107 8.16 -7.53 2.18
N THR A 108 7.90 -7.89 3.44
CA THR A 108 8.83 -7.72 4.57
C THR A 108 10.22 -8.29 4.30
N ASP A 109 10.30 -9.47 3.69
CA ASP A 109 11.57 -10.10 3.31
C ASP A 109 12.34 -9.29 2.26
N ALA A 110 11.65 -8.68 1.30
CA ALA A 110 12.26 -7.82 0.31
C ALA A 110 12.79 -6.54 0.94
N TYR A 111 12.00 -5.92 1.84
CA TYR A 111 12.40 -4.74 2.59
C TYR A 111 13.63 -5.01 3.46
N ALA A 112 13.63 -6.11 4.23
CA ALA A 112 14.77 -6.49 5.09
C ALA A 112 16.05 -6.79 4.30
N ARG A 113 15.95 -7.27 3.05
CA ARG A 113 17.09 -7.42 2.15
C ARG A 113 17.56 -6.08 1.59
N TRP A 114 16.63 -5.19 1.23
CA TRP A 114 16.93 -3.87 0.72
C TRP A 114 17.65 -3.01 1.77
N GLN A 115 17.21 -3.02 3.03
CA GLN A 115 17.86 -2.29 4.15
C GLN A 115 19.32 -2.71 4.44
N LYS A 116 19.77 -3.87 3.93
CA LYS A 116 21.14 -4.38 4.11
C LYS A 116 22.08 -4.03 2.95
N ARG A 117 21.57 -3.38 1.90
CA ARG A 117 22.36 -2.92 0.75
C ARG A 117 23.09 -1.63 1.08
#